data_AF-A0A2V8XSE7-F1
#
_entry.id   AF-A0A2V8XSE7-F1
#
_cell.length_a   1.000
_cell.length_b   1.000
_cell.length_c   1.000
_cell.angle_alpha   90.00
_cell.angle_beta   90.00
_cell.angle_gamma   90.00
#
_symmetry.space_group_name_H-M   'P 1'
#
loop_
_entity.id
_entity.type
_entity.pdbx_description
1 polymer ?
#
loop_
_entity_poly.entity_id
_entity_poly.type
_entity_poly.pdbx_seq_one_letter_code
_entity_poly.pdbx_strand_id
1 'polypeptide(L)'
;MVELALERHVFAQRGKRLEYFTIAWNSLEGIVAVVAGVIAGSISLVGFGVDSFIEVISGTALLWRMSVDAEEHHRERIEQTALRIEGACFLALAAYVSYEAVSNLMERRAPEHAAMNADAKQTEFCTYLSAILLGGLLLNAVSDLWWADPAAALVMVPVIGKEGVDGLRGNTCCE
;
A
#
# COMPACT_ATOMS: atom_id res chain seq x y z
N MET A 1 28.68 -16.83 20.44
CA MET A 1 27.79 -15.77 20.96
C MET A 1 27.97 -14.45 20.20
N VAL A 2 29.21 -14.00 19.95
CA VAL A 2 29.53 -12.79 19.14
C VAL A 2 29.07 -12.92 17.67
N GLU A 3 29.18 -14.09 17.07
CA GLU A 3 28.79 -14.33 15.65
C GLU A 3 27.29 -14.20 15.41
N LEU A 4 26.45 -14.70 16.34
CA LEU A 4 24.99 -14.54 16.32
C LEU A 4 24.55 -13.09 16.53
N ALA A 5 25.30 -12.30 17.31
CA ALA A 5 25.04 -10.88 17.50
C ALA A 5 25.42 -10.08 16.24
N LEU A 6 26.56 -10.42 15.60
CA LEU A 6 27.01 -9.78 14.37
C LEU A 6 26.04 -10.03 13.20
N GLU A 7 25.58 -11.28 13.04
CA GLU A 7 24.56 -11.63 12.05
C GLU A 7 23.27 -10.83 12.27
N ARG A 8 22.73 -10.80 13.51
CA ARG A 8 21.51 -10.02 13.84
C ARG A 8 21.67 -8.53 13.54
N HIS A 9 22.83 -7.93 13.82
CA HIS A 9 23.09 -6.52 13.51
C HIS A 9 23.14 -6.24 12.01
N VAL A 10 23.74 -7.14 11.22
CA VAL A 10 23.79 -7.02 9.75
C VAL A 10 22.39 -7.16 9.14
N PHE A 11 21.58 -8.11 9.62
CA PHE A 11 20.19 -8.24 9.18
C PHE A 11 19.33 -7.03 9.56
N ALA A 12 19.49 -6.48 10.77
CA ALA A 12 18.78 -5.29 11.22
C ALA A 12 19.15 -4.03 10.40
N GLN A 13 20.43 -3.87 10.03
CA GLN A 13 20.85 -2.76 9.17
C GLN A 13 20.33 -2.89 7.74
N ARG A 14 20.30 -4.09 7.17
CA ARG A 14 19.70 -4.34 5.85
C ARG A 14 18.20 -4.08 5.86
N GLY A 15 17.50 -4.50 6.91
CA GLY A 15 16.09 -4.22 7.12
C GLY A 15 15.80 -2.71 7.14
N LYS A 16 16.56 -1.94 7.93
CA LYS A 16 16.43 -0.47 7.98
C LYS A 16 16.63 0.19 6.61
N ARG A 17 17.58 -0.29 5.80
CA ARG A 17 17.85 0.29 4.49
C ARG A 17 16.76 -0.02 3.47
N LEU A 18 16.16 -1.21 3.52
CA LEU A 18 14.98 -1.54 2.73
C LEU A 18 13.79 -0.66 3.15
N GLU A 19 13.59 -0.50 4.45
CA GLU A 19 12.47 0.30 4.97
C GLU A 19 12.57 1.79 4.58
N TYR A 20 13.77 2.38 4.67
CA TYR A 20 14.01 3.74 4.16
C TYR A 20 13.74 3.86 2.66
N PHE A 21 14.09 2.83 1.88
CA PHE A 21 13.82 2.80 0.45
C PHE A 21 12.30 2.75 0.20
N THR A 22 11.57 1.90 0.91
CA THR A 22 10.11 1.80 0.82
C THR A 22 9.42 3.11 1.18
N ILE A 23 9.83 3.75 2.28
CA ILE A 23 9.27 5.05 2.70
C ILE A 23 9.52 6.13 1.64
N ALA A 24 10.74 6.20 1.08
CA ALA A 24 11.06 7.17 0.05
C ALA A 24 10.27 6.90 -1.24
N TRP A 25 10.12 5.63 -1.61
CA TRP A 25 9.37 5.21 -2.79
C TRP A 25 7.88 5.54 -2.64
N ASN A 26 7.25 5.13 -1.53
CA ASN A 26 5.85 5.42 -1.24
C ASN A 26 5.59 6.93 -1.15
N SER A 27 6.50 7.70 -0.55
CA SER A 27 6.38 9.16 -0.54
C SER A 27 6.35 9.75 -1.95
N LEU A 28 7.20 9.25 -2.86
CA LEU A 28 7.24 9.70 -4.24
C LEU A 28 5.96 9.31 -4.99
N GLU A 29 5.54 8.05 -4.87
CA GLU A 29 4.33 7.53 -5.48
C GLU A 29 3.09 8.28 -5.01
N GLY A 30 2.96 8.51 -3.70
CA GLY A 30 1.88 9.28 -3.10
C GLY A 30 1.79 10.71 -3.64
N ILE A 31 2.92 11.42 -3.69
CA ILE A 31 2.98 12.79 -4.24
C ILE A 31 2.59 12.81 -5.71
N VAL A 32 3.15 11.90 -6.53
CA VAL A 32 2.86 11.83 -7.97
C VAL A 32 1.39 11.50 -8.20
N ALA A 33 0.82 10.56 -7.45
CA ALA A 33 -0.58 10.17 -7.56
C ALA A 33 -1.55 11.30 -7.17
N VAL A 34 -1.30 12.03 -6.08
CA VAL A 34 -2.13 13.19 -5.72
C VAL A 34 -2.07 14.28 -6.79
N VAL A 35 -0.88 14.63 -7.26
CA VAL A 35 -0.71 15.69 -8.27
C VAL A 35 -1.37 15.27 -9.59
N ALA A 36 -1.13 14.05 -10.05
CA ALA A 36 -1.75 13.52 -11.25
C ALA A 36 -3.27 13.41 -11.12
N GLY A 37 -3.76 12.99 -9.94
CA GLY A 37 -5.19 12.84 -9.66
C GLY A 37 -5.93 14.17 -9.69
N VAL A 38 -5.35 15.23 -9.09
CA VAL A 38 -5.91 16.59 -9.16
C VAL A 38 -5.91 17.12 -10.59
N ILE A 39 -4.84 16.91 -11.36
CA ILE A 39 -4.75 17.35 -12.76
C ILE A 39 -5.76 16.60 -13.65
N ALA A 40 -5.92 15.29 -13.44
CA ALA A 40 -6.81 14.43 -14.21
C ALA A 40 -8.27 14.45 -13.72
N GLY A 41 -8.56 15.14 -12.60
CA GLY A 41 -9.86 15.08 -11.93
C GLY A 41 -10.24 13.67 -11.45
N SER A 42 -9.26 12.81 -11.16
CA SER A 42 -9.48 11.44 -10.67
C SER A 42 -9.46 11.39 -9.15
N ILE A 43 -10.63 11.09 -8.57
CA ILE A 43 -10.83 10.89 -7.13
C ILE A 43 -10.04 9.67 -6.64
N SER A 44 -10.01 8.59 -7.42
CA SER A 44 -9.33 7.35 -7.01
C SER A 44 -7.82 7.52 -6.97
N LEU A 45 -7.24 8.32 -7.88
CA LEU A 45 -5.80 8.56 -7.93
C LEU A 45 -5.34 9.50 -6.80
N VAL A 46 -6.17 10.48 -6.43
CA VAL A 46 -5.96 11.26 -5.20
C VAL A 46 -6.07 10.36 -3.97
N GLY A 47 -7.09 9.49 -3.90
CA GLY A 47 -7.28 8.55 -2.80
C GLY A 47 -6.12 7.56 -2.65
N PHE A 48 -5.60 7.04 -3.76
CA PHE A 48 -4.39 6.20 -3.78
C PHE A 48 -3.16 6.95 -3.27
N GLY A 49 -2.99 8.21 -3.68
CA GLY A 49 -1.88 9.02 -3.20
C GLY A 49 -1.94 9.27 -1.69
N VAL A 50 -3.15 9.47 -1.15
CA VAL A 50 -3.37 9.61 0.30
C VAL A 50 -3.08 8.30 1.06
N ASP A 51 -3.46 7.15 0.50
CA ASP A 51 -3.18 5.83 1.07
C ASP A 51 -1.67 5.57 1.22
N SER A 52 -0.88 5.95 0.21
CA SER A 52 0.58 5.81 0.27
C SER A 52 1.22 6.63 1.42
N PHE A 53 0.63 7.75 1.83
CA PHE A 53 1.08 8.48 3.02
C PHE A 53 0.79 7.72 4.32
N ILE A 54 -0.26 6.89 4.39
CA ILE A 54 -0.55 6.04 5.54
C ILE A 54 0.56 4.98 5.70
N GLU A 55 1.02 4.40 4.59
CA GLU A 55 2.16 3.46 4.58
C GLU A 55 3.48 4.12 5.01
N VAL A 56 3.72 5.38 4.63
CA VAL A 56 4.89 6.13 5.09
C VAL A 56 4.85 6.33 6.60
N ILE A 57 3.68 6.63 7.18
CA ILE A 57 3.50 6.82 8.62
C ILE A 57 3.73 5.49 9.37
N SER A 58 3.17 4.39 8.87
CA SER A 58 3.34 3.06 9.50
C SER A 58 4.78 2.56 9.39
N GLY A 59 5.44 2.72 8.24
CA GLY A 59 6.85 2.37 8.05
C GLY A 59 7.81 3.20 8.90
N THR A 60 7.49 4.49 9.10
CA THR A 60 8.26 5.35 10.03
C THR A 60 8.11 4.88 11.48
N ALA A 61 6.91 4.46 11.89
CA ALA A 61 6.68 3.88 13.21
C ALA A 61 7.47 2.55 13.39
N LEU A 62 7.58 1.74 12.32
CA LEU A 62 8.36 0.51 12.31
C LEU A 62 9.88 0.77 12.41
N LEU A 63 10.42 1.75 11.68
CA LEU A 63 11.81 2.20 11.80
C LEU A 63 12.13 2.66 13.22
N TRP A 64 11.21 3.41 13.83
CA TRP A 64 11.37 3.87 15.20
C TRP A 64 11.38 2.69 16.18
N ARG A 65 10.51 1.69 15.99
CA ARG A 65 10.51 0.45 16.78
C ARG A 65 11.85 -0.30 16.69
N MET A 66 12.44 -0.43 15.49
CA MET A 66 13.76 -1.04 15.31
C MET A 66 14.93 -0.19 15.84
N SER A 67 14.68 1.07 16.23
CA SER A 67 15.67 1.95 16.85
C SER A 67 15.60 1.95 18.38
N VAL A 68 14.44 1.63 18.96
CA VAL A 68 14.16 1.61 20.40
C VAL A 68 14.00 0.16 20.89
N ASP A 69 15.00 -0.68 20.66
CA ASP A 69 14.96 -2.11 21.00
C ASP A 69 15.37 -2.40 22.47
N ALA A 70 14.97 -1.52 23.41
CA ALA A 70 15.41 -1.62 24.83
C ALA A 70 14.30 -1.53 25.90
N GLU A 71 13.07 -1.08 25.59
CA GLU A 71 11.99 -0.96 26.59
C GLU A 71 10.68 -1.63 26.14
N GLU A 72 10.44 -2.83 26.67
CA GLU A 72 9.30 -3.69 26.33
C GLU A 72 7.94 -3.08 26.74
N HIS A 73 7.91 -2.23 27.79
CA HIS A 73 6.68 -1.62 28.31
C HIS A 73 6.14 -0.41 27.52
N HIS A 74 6.96 0.27 26.70
CA HIS A 74 6.47 1.35 25.82
C HIS A 74 5.88 0.79 24.51
N ARG A 75 6.27 -0.42 24.10
CA ARG A 75 5.98 -1.01 22.79
C ARG A 75 4.47 -1.16 22.51
N GLU A 76 3.70 -1.64 23.49
CA GLU A 76 2.26 -1.91 23.32
C GLU A 76 1.41 -0.65 23.10
N ARG A 77 1.71 0.46 23.80
CA ARG A 77 0.94 1.70 23.64
C ARG A 77 1.17 2.35 22.28
N ILE A 78 2.40 2.26 21.78
CA ILE A 78 2.80 2.79 20.47
C ILE A 78 2.17 1.95 19.36
N GLU A 79 2.17 0.62 19.50
CA GLU A 79 1.52 -0.30 18.57
C GLU A 79 0.00 -0.01 18.46
N GLN A 80 -0.67 0.20 19.59
CA GLN A 80 -2.07 0.63 19.60
C GLN A 80 -2.28 2.04 19.00
N THR A 81 -1.30 2.93 19.15
CA THR A 81 -1.39 4.29 18.61
C THR A 81 -1.20 4.29 17.10
N ALA A 82 -0.26 3.50 16.58
CA ALA A 82 -0.07 3.28 15.15
C ALA A 82 -1.35 2.73 14.50
N LEU A 83 -1.94 1.67 15.09
CA LEU A 83 -3.21 1.10 14.62
C LEU A 83 -4.37 2.10 14.68
N ARG A 84 -4.43 2.97 15.71
CA ARG A 84 -5.45 4.03 15.80
C ARG A 84 -5.25 5.13 14.78
N ILE A 85 -4.01 5.52 14.50
CA ILE A 85 -3.69 6.51 13.48
C ILE A 85 -4.07 5.98 12.11
N GLU A 86 -3.68 4.73 11.79
CA GLU A 86 -4.05 4.04 10.55
C GLU A 86 -5.57 3.97 10.38
N GLY A 87 -6.29 3.50 11.41
CA GLY A 87 -7.76 3.46 11.38
C GLY A 87 -8.41 4.84 11.24
N ALA A 88 -7.86 5.88 11.89
CA ALA A 88 -8.34 7.25 11.75
C ALA A 88 -8.10 7.80 10.33
N CYS A 89 -6.94 7.52 9.74
CA CYS A 89 -6.62 7.88 8.36
C CYS A 89 -7.56 7.20 7.37
N PHE A 90 -7.86 5.90 7.54
CA PHE A 90 -8.83 5.21 6.70
C PHE A 90 -10.24 5.79 6.82
N LEU A 91 -10.68 6.15 8.03
CA LEU A 91 -11.98 6.80 8.23
C LEU A 91 -12.03 8.19 7.58
N ALA A 92 -10.95 8.98 7.69
CA ALA A 92 -10.85 10.28 7.04
C ALA A 92 -10.87 10.16 5.51
N LEU A 93 -10.12 9.20 4.96
CA LEU A 93 -10.09 8.90 3.53
C LEU A 93 -11.48 8.47 3.03
N ALA A 94 -12.15 7.56 3.75
CA ALA A 94 -13.50 7.12 3.42
C ALA A 94 -14.51 8.29 3.43
N ALA A 95 -14.41 9.19 4.41
CA ALA A 95 -15.26 10.38 4.48
C ALA A 95 -14.99 11.34 3.31
N TYR A 96 -13.72 11.56 2.97
CA TYR A 96 -13.31 12.41 1.84
C TYR A 96 -13.82 11.85 0.50
N VAL A 97 -13.56 10.58 0.21
CA VAL A 97 -14.02 9.91 -1.01
C VAL A 97 -15.55 9.92 -1.10
N SER A 98 -16.25 9.68 0.01
CA SER A 98 -17.72 9.74 0.05
C SER A 98 -18.25 11.15 -0.25
N TYR A 99 -17.65 12.18 0.34
CA TYR A 99 -18.01 13.57 0.08
C TYR A 99 -17.81 13.94 -1.40
N GLU A 100 -16.65 13.58 -1.95
CA GLU A 100 -16.31 13.91 -3.34
C GLU A 100 -17.18 13.13 -4.35
N ALA A 101 -17.50 11.87 -4.06
CA ALA A 101 -18.42 11.07 -4.87
C ALA A 101 -19.84 11.68 -4.88
N VAL A 102 -20.34 12.11 -3.73
CA VAL A 102 -21.66 12.76 -3.62
C VAL A 102 -21.67 14.11 -4.35
N SER A 103 -20.63 14.93 -4.18
CA SER A 103 -20.53 16.24 -4.87
C SER A 103 -20.53 16.06 -6.39
N ASN A 104 -19.73 15.13 -6.92
CA ASN A 104 -19.67 14.87 -8.36
C ASN A 104 -20.99 14.34 -8.90
N LEU A 105 -21.71 13.49 -8.15
CA LEU A 105 -23.02 12.99 -8.54
C LEU A 105 -24.07 14.11 -8.59
N MET A 106 -24.05 15.03 -7.61
CA MET A 106 -24.95 16.19 -7.57
C MET A 106 -24.64 17.18 -8.69
N GLU A 107 -23.37 17.37 -9.04
CA GLU A 107 -22.92 18.28 -10.08
C GLU A 107 -23.00 17.70 -11.51
N ARG A 108 -23.34 16.40 -11.66
CA ARG A 108 -23.36 15.66 -12.94
C ARG A 108 -22.05 15.76 -13.73
N ARG A 109 -20.90 15.83 -13.04
CA ARG A 109 -19.60 15.82 -13.71
C ARG A 109 -19.29 14.38 -14.16
N ALA A 110 -19.13 14.17 -15.46
CA ALA A 110 -18.61 12.91 -15.97
C ALA A 110 -17.08 12.91 -15.88
N PRO A 111 -16.45 11.85 -15.34
CA PRO A 111 -14.99 11.74 -15.33
C PRO A 111 -14.47 11.65 -16.77
N GLU A 112 -13.31 12.26 -17.02
CA GLU A 112 -12.66 12.18 -18.33
C GLU A 112 -12.23 10.73 -18.63
N HIS A 113 -12.22 10.33 -19.91
CA HIS A 113 -11.90 8.96 -20.34
C HIS A 113 -10.56 8.43 -19.78
N ALA A 114 -9.55 9.30 -19.61
CA ALA A 114 -8.26 8.94 -19.03
C ALA A 114 -8.35 8.61 -17.53
N ALA A 115 -9.11 9.40 -16.77
CA ALA A 115 -9.36 9.15 -15.34
C ALA A 115 -10.14 7.84 -15.15
N MET A 116 -11.15 7.59 -16.01
CA MET A 116 -11.96 6.36 -15.92
C MET A 116 -11.15 5.09 -16.18
N ASN A 117 -10.22 5.12 -17.14
CA ASN A 117 -9.35 3.97 -17.42
C ASN A 117 -8.33 3.73 -16.29
N ALA A 118 -7.78 4.81 -15.71
CA ALA A 118 -6.86 4.73 -14.58
C ALA A 118 -7.57 4.16 -13.33
N ASP A 119 -8.77 4.65 -13.03
CA ASP A 119 -9.59 4.22 -11.89
C ASP A 119 -10.02 2.74 -12.01
N ALA A 120 -10.39 2.31 -13.22
CA ALA A 120 -10.78 0.93 -13.49
C ALA A 120 -9.61 -0.05 -13.30
N LYS A 121 -8.42 0.30 -13.78
CA LYS A 121 -7.22 -0.54 -13.63
C LYS A 121 -6.78 -0.65 -12.18
N GLN A 122 -6.81 0.44 -11.42
CA GLN A 122 -6.46 0.43 -10.00
C GLN A 122 -7.38 -0.47 -9.17
N THR A 123 -8.69 -0.38 -9.41
CA THR A 123 -9.70 -1.18 -8.70
C THR A 123 -9.53 -2.69 -8.99
N GLU A 124 -9.19 -3.04 -10.23
CA GLU A 124 -8.88 -4.41 -10.64
C GLU A 124 -7.67 -4.95 -9.86
N PHE A 125 -6.58 -4.19 -9.78
CA PHE A 125 -5.39 -4.56 -9.00
C PHE A 125 -5.70 -4.78 -7.52
N CYS A 126 -6.38 -3.84 -6.86
CA CYS A 126 -6.75 -3.98 -5.45
C CYS A 126 -7.63 -5.20 -5.20
N THR A 127 -8.56 -5.51 -6.11
CA THR A 127 -9.44 -6.68 -6.01
C THR A 127 -8.65 -7.98 -6.09
N TYR A 128 -7.73 -8.09 -7.05
CA TYR A 128 -6.87 -9.26 -7.20
C TYR A 128 -5.94 -9.46 -5.99
N LEU A 129 -5.27 -8.40 -5.54
CA LEU A 129 -4.38 -8.46 -4.38
C LEU A 129 -5.13 -8.86 -3.10
N SER A 130 -6.31 -8.28 -2.87
CA SER A 130 -7.16 -8.62 -1.72
C SER A 130 -7.63 -10.07 -1.77
N ALA A 131 -8.04 -10.56 -2.95
CA ALA A 131 -8.48 -11.94 -3.13
C ALA A 131 -7.35 -12.95 -2.91
N ILE A 132 -6.14 -12.64 -3.36
CA ILE A 132 -4.97 -13.53 -3.20
C ILE A 132 -4.51 -13.55 -1.74
N LEU A 133 -4.44 -12.39 -1.07
CA LEU A 133 -4.13 -12.34 0.37
C LEU A 133 -5.16 -13.09 1.20
N LEU A 134 -6.45 -12.86 0.95
CA LEU A 134 -7.52 -13.52 1.69
C LEU A 134 -7.52 -15.04 1.43
N GLY A 135 -7.26 -15.46 0.19
CA GLY A 135 -7.05 -16.86 -0.16
C GLY A 135 -5.86 -17.48 0.56
N GLY A 136 -4.71 -16.82 0.59
CA GLY A 136 -3.51 -17.26 1.29
C GLY A 136 -3.71 -17.38 2.80
N LEU A 137 -4.37 -16.39 3.41
CA LEU A 137 -4.68 -16.37 4.83
C LEU A 137 -5.67 -17.49 5.21
N LEU A 138 -6.70 -17.70 4.39
CA LEU A 138 -7.68 -18.77 4.59
C LEU A 138 -7.02 -20.15 4.48
N LEU A 139 -6.14 -20.33 3.49
CA LEU A 139 -5.41 -21.58 3.29
C LEU A 139 -4.45 -21.86 4.44
N ASN A 140 -3.75 -20.83 4.93
CA ASN A 140 -2.85 -20.89 6.08
C ASN A 140 -3.62 -21.25 7.36
N ALA A 141 -4.78 -20.62 7.60
CA ALA A 141 -5.62 -20.88 8.77
C ALA A 141 -6.21 -22.31 8.80
N VAL A 142 -6.44 -22.92 7.64
CA VAL A 142 -7.01 -24.27 7.55
C VAL A 142 -5.94 -25.37 7.57
N SER A 143 -4.69 -25.05 7.19
CA SER A 143 -3.70 -26.08 6.89
C SER A 143 -2.43 -26.07 7.77
N ASP A 144 -2.24 -25.06 8.65
CA ASP A 144 -0.99 -24.88 9.44
C ASP A 144 0.29 -24.91 8.55
N LEU A 145 0.14 -24.55 7.27
CA LEU A 145 1.18 -24.62 6.26
C LEU A 145 1.95 -23.30 6.22
N TRP A 146 3.07 -23.27 6.94
CA TRP A 146 4.04 -22.16 6.99
C TRP A 146 4.53 -21.61 5.63
N TRP A 147 4.30 -22.34 4.53
CA TRP A 147 4.72 -21.96 3.17
C TRP A 147 3.59 -21.34 2.33
N ALA A 148 2.34 -21.33 2.81
CA ALA A 148 1.18 -20.86 2.04
C ALA A 148 1.26 -19.36 1.72
N ASP A 149 1.70 -18.55 2.68
CA ASP A 149 1.85 -17.10 2.55
C ASP A 149 2.94 -16.70 1.52
N PRO A 150 4.18 -17.22 1.57
CA PRO A 150 5.17 -16.95 0.53
C PRO A 150 4.83 -17.57 -0.83
N ALA A 151 4.09 -18.68 -0.88
CA ALA A 151 3.61 -19.24 -2.15
C ALA A 151 2.53 -18.35 -2.80
N ALA A 152 1.60 -17.79 -2.02
CA ALA A 152 0.64 -16.81 -2.52
C ALA A 152 1.35 -15.56 -3.06
N ALA A 153 2.39 -15.09 -2.37
CA ALA A 153 3.23 -13.99 -2.86
C ALA A 153 3.92 -14.31 -4.20
N LEU A 154 4.45 -15.52 -4.37
CA LEU A 154 5.07 -15.95 -5.63
C LEU A 154 4.05 -16.07 -6.79
N VAL A 155 2.79 -16.39 -6.50
CA VAL A 155 1.70 -16.43 -7.49
C VAL A 155 1.30 -15.03 -7.96
N MET A 156 1.45 -14.00 -7.11
CA MET A 156 1.18 -12.60 -7.48
C MET A 156 2.19 -12.04 -8.50
N VAL A 157 3.46 -12.47 -8.42
CA VAL A 157 4.56 -11.97 -9.26
C VAL A 157 4.28 -12.00 -10.77
N PRO A 158 3.85 -13.12 -11.39
CA PRO A 158 3.57 -13.15 -12.83
C PRO A 158 2.37 -12.30 -13.23
N VAL A 159 1.37 -12.15 -12.36
CA VAL A 159 0.18 -11.32 -12.62
C VAL A 159 0.57 -9.84 -12.63
N ILE A 160 1.27 -9.38 -11.59
CA ILE A 160 1.77 -8.01 -11.47
C ILE A 160 2.76 -7.72 -12.60
N GLY A 161 3.66 -8.66 -12.89
CA GLY A 161 4.66 -8.51 -13.95
C GLY A 161 4.03 -8.39 -15.34
N LYS A 162 2.98 -9.17 -15.64
CA LYS A 162 2.29 -9.11 -16.93
C LYS A 162 1.55 -7.79 -17.10
N GLU A 163 0.74 -7.39 -16.13
CA GLU A 163 -0.02 -6.14 -16.20
C GLU A 163 0.90 -4.92 -16.15
N GLY A 164 2.02 -4.96 -15.41
CA GLY A 164 3.01 -3.89 -15.40
C GLY A 164 3.71 -3.72 -16.76
N VAL A 165 4.01 -4.82 -17.46
CA VAL A 165 4.55 -4.78 -18.83
C VAL A 165 3.49 -4.28 -19.83
N ASP A 166 2.24 -4.70 -19.67
CA ASP A 166 1.14 -4.27 -20.54
C ASP A 166 0.82 -2.77 -20.33
N GLY A 167 0.93 -2.26 -19.09
CA GLY A 167 0.85 -0.84 -18.75
C GLY A 167 1.99 -0.01 -19.34
N LEU A 168 3.23 -0.52 -19.31
CA LEU A 168 4.39 0.13 -19.95
C LEU A 168 4.34 0.09 -21.47
N ARG A 169 3.70 -0.92 -22.05
CA ARG A 169 3.53 -1.04 -23.50
C ARG A 169 2.49 -0.10 -24.07
N GLY A 170 1.62 0.47 -23.22
CA GLY A 170 0.78 1.61 -23.58
C GLY A 170 0.10 1.43 -24.93
N ASN A 171 -0.73 0.40 -25.09
CA ASN A 171 -1.69 0.38 -26.20
C ASN A 171 -2.82 1.39 -25.93
N THR A 172 -2.45 2.63 -25.64
CA THR A 172 -3.28 3.81 -25.91
C THR A 172 -3.10 4.14 -27.39
N CYS A 173 -3.63 3.30 -28.26
CA CYS A 173 -3.79 3.64 -29.67
C CYS A 173 -5.18 3.19 -30.10
N CYS A 174 -6.07 4.19 -30.16
CA CYS A 174 -7.20 4.35 -31.05
C CYS A 174 -7.80 3.07 -31.66
N GLU A 175 -9.00 2.73 -31.20
CA GLU A 175 -10.15 2.52 -32.11
C GLU A 175 -11.36 3.30 -31.58
#